data_AF-A0A937NSF3-F1
#
_entry.id   AF-A0A937NSF3-F1
#
_cell.length_a   1.000
_cell.length_b   1.000
_cell.length_c   1.000
_cell.angle_alpha   90.00
_cell.angle_beta   90.00
_cell.angle_gamma   90.00
#
_symmetry.space_group_name_H-M   'P 1'
#
loop_
_entity.id
_entity.type
_entity.pdbx_description
1 polymer ?
#
loop_
_entity_poly.entity_id
_entity_poly.type
_entity_poly.pdbx_seq_one_letter_code
_entity_poly.pdbx_strand_id
1 'polypeptide(L)'
;MTFAESWYNANFQMFMLAYPGVWIEIESDAYEWVLIHNFPLPSNFQQQSTRLLMLLPGLTQPVATPPRHYYVNQDLTLTSGRRPKHIFDNAVFHGARELSNLGYAYACVLLTRWRPSADVVSGDNLVSVTNLIYERLEQAV
;
A
#
# COMPACT_ATOMS: atom_id res chain seq x y z
N MET A 1 21.13 9.18 12.15
CA MET A 1 19.91 9.05 11.35
C MET A 1 20.22 9.54 9.94
N THR A 2 20.03 8.71 8.92
CA THR A 2 20.26 9.06 7.51
C THR A 2 19.11 9.92 6.97
N PHE A 3 19.30 10.53 5.80
CA PHE A 3 18.22 11.22 5.09
C PHE A 3 17.04 10.28 4.83
N ALA A 4 17.30 9.05 4.35
CA ALA A 4 16.26 8.07 4.05
C ALA A 4 15.46 7.66 5.30
N GLU A 5 16.15 7.38 6.42
CA GLU A 5 15.49 7.09 7.70
C GLU A 5 14.61 8.25 8.18
N SER A 6 15.14 9.48 8.09
CA SER A 6 14.38 10.68 8.48
C SER A 6 13.14 10.85 7.60
N TRP A 7 13.28 10.60 6.30
CA TRP A 7 12.20 10.69 5.33
C TRP A 7 11.11 9.65 5.59
N TYR A 8 11.48 8.37 5.81
CA TYR A 8 10.51 7.32 6.11
C TYR A 8 9.74 7.60 7.40
N ASN A 9 10.45 8.01 8.46
CA ASN A 9 9.80 8.34 9.73
C ASN A 9 8.81 9.51 9.59
N ALA A 10 9.19 10.58 8.88
CA ALA A 10 8.29 11.69 8.60
C ALA A 10 7.10 11.26 7.72
N ASN A 11 7.32 10.38 6.75
CA ASN A 11 6.28 9.83 5.88
C ASN A 11 5.25 9.01 6.66
N PHE A 12 5.71 8.13 7.57
CA PHE A 12 4.82 7.36 8.43
C PHE A 12 4.05 8.23 9.43
N GLN A 13 4.71 9.25 10.01
CA GLN A 13 4.03 10.21 10.88
C GLN A 13 2.94 10.97 10.13
N MET A 14 3.23 11.47 8.92
CA MET A 14 2.24 12.12 8.07
C MET A 14 1.07 11.19 7.75
N PHE A 15 1.34 9.93 7.43
CA PHE A 15 0.30 8.94 7.19
C PHE A 15 -0.63 8.75 8.40
N MET A 16 -0.07 8.57 9.60
CA MET A 16 -0.86 8.40 10.83
C MET A 16 -1.71 9.64 11.15
N LEU A 17 -1.25 10.84 10.79
CA LEU A 17 -2.04 12.07 10.94
C LEU A 17 -3.19 12.15 9.91
N ALA A 18 -2.96 11.67 8.69
CA ALA A 18 -3.95 11.71 7.60
C ALA A 18 -5.05 10.65 7.75
N TYR A 19 -4.75 9.50 8.38
CA TYR A 19 -5.68 8.39 8.57
C TYR A 19 -5.89 8.08 10.06
N PRO A 20 -6.64 8.92 10.80
CA PRO A 20 -6.92 8.67 12.21
C PRO A 20 -7.73 7.37 12.37
N GLY A 21 -7.31 6.53 13.32
CA GLY A 21 -7.96 5.23 13.61
C GLY A 21 -7.42 4.04 12.80
N VAL A 22 -6.53 4.32 11.84
CA VAL A 22 -5.68 3.32 11.19
C VAL A 22 -4.37 3.22 11.97
N TRP A 23 -3.84 2.01 12.11
CA TRP A 23 -2.51 1.77 12.69
C TRP A 23 -1.66 0.98 11.72
N ILE A 24 -0.34 1.15 11.83
CA ILE A 24 0.64 0.56 10.92
C ILE A 24 1.65 -0.29 11.68
N GLU A 25 2.07 -1.38 11.07
CA GLU A 25 3.31 -2.07 11.40
C GLU A 25 4.35 -1.75 10.33
N ILE A 26 5.59 -1.56 10.75
CA ILE A 26 6.70 -1.26 9.86
C ILE A 26 7.84 -2.24 10.12
N GLU A 27 8.58 -2.55 9.08
CA GLU A 27 9.91 -3.13 9.25
C GLU A 27 10.86 -2.01 9.71
N SER A 28 11.25 -2.03 10.99
CA SER A 28 11.93 -0.89 11.62
C SER A 28 13.39 -0.73 11.22
N ASP A 29 14.03 -1.79 10.74
CA ASP A 29 15.49 -1.82 10.58
C ASP A 29 15.91 -1.37 9.18
N ALA A 30 15.16 -1.78 8.16
CA ALA A 30 15.44 -1.55 6.74
C ALA A 30 14.28 -0.87 6.00
N TYR A 31 13.11 -0.69 6.62
CA TYR A 31 11.95 0.02 6.02
C TYR A 31 11.47 -0.61 4.72
N GLU A 32 11.58 -1.94 4.59
CA GLU A 32 11.26 -2.66 3.34
C GLU A 32 9.77 -2.93 3.15
N TRP A 33 8.97 -2.79 4.19
CA TRP A 33 7.52 -2.91 4.10
C TRP A 33 6.80 -2.10 5.17
N VAL A 34 5.55 -1.76 4.84
CA VAL A 34 4.58 -1.22 5.79
C VAL A 34 3.27 -1.98 5.64
N LEU A 35 2.70 -2.42 6.76
CA LEU A 35 1.41 -3.05 6.85
C LEU A 35 0.43 -2.10 7.50
N ILE A 36 -0.59 -1.69 6.75
CA ILE A 36 -1.67 -0.83 7.21
C ILE A 36 -2.84 -1.72 7.59
N HIS A 37 -3.26 -1.62 8.86
CA HIS A 37 -4.40 -2.36 9.38
C HIS A 37 -5.69 -1.55 9.24
N ASN A 38 -6.82 -2.23 9.03
CA ASN A 38 -8.13 -1.61 8.85
C ASN A 38 -8.15 -0.54 7.74
N PHE A 39 -7.41 -0.76 6.66
CA PHE A 39 -7.46 0.10 5.48
C PHE A 39 -8.89 0.07 4.90
N PRO A 40 -9.59 1.21 4.77
CA PRO A 40 -10.98 1.24 4.35
C PRO A 40 -11.11 0.74 2.90
N LEU A 41 -12.13 -0.09 2.67
CA LEU A 41 -12.51 -0.50 1.33
C LEU A 41 -13.62 0.41 0.79
N PRO A 42 -13.64 0.67 -0.53
CA PRO A 42 -14.75 1.38 -1.14
C PRO A 42 -16.09 0.64 -0.99
N SER A 43 -17.20 1.36 -1.02
CA SER A 43 -18.54 0.83 -0.68
C SER A 43 -19.08 -0.25 -1.63
N ASN A 44 -18.40 -0.50 -2.76
CA ASN A 44 -18.70 -1.58 -3.69
C ASN A 44 -18.13 -2.93 -3.26
N PHE A 45 -17.38 -3.01 -2.15
CA PHE A 45 -16.93 -4.26 -1.52
C PHE A 45 -17.93 -4.74 -0.46
N GLN A 46 -17.98 -6.06 -0.21
CA GLN A 46 -18.75 -6.63 0.90
C GLN A 46 -18.08 -6.36 2.25
N GLN A 47 -16.76 -6.41 2.28
CA GLN A 47 -15.95 -6.09 3.45
C GLN A 47 -15.82 -4.56 3.59
N GLN A 48 -15.82 -4.06 4.83
CA GLN A 48 -15.63 -2.62 5.11
C GLN A 48 -14.16 -2.20 5.10
N SER A 49 -13.24 -3.13 5.36
CA SER A 49 -11.81 -2.85 5.44
C SER A 49 -10.99 -4.09 5.07
N THR A 50 -9.72 -3.85 4.77
CA THR A 50 -8.71 -4.89 4.52
C THR A 50 -7.41 -4.54 5.24
N ARG A 51 -6.50 -5.51 5.35
CA ARG A 51 -5.08 -5.19 5.50
C ARG A 51 -4.54 -4.68 4.16
N LEU A 52 -3.63 -3.71 4.20
CA LEU A 52 -2.89 -3.24 3.04
C LEU A 52 -1.39 -3.31 3.32
N LEU A 53 -0.72 -4.28 2.72
CA LEU A 53 0.74 -4.42 2.77
C LEU A 53 1.35 -3.74 1.54
N MET A 54 2.32 -2.86 1.76
CA MET A 54 3.09 -2.25 0.70
C MET A 54 4.57 -2.60 0.85
N LEU A 55 5.19 -3.05 -0.25
CA LEU A 55 6.63 -3.22 -0.31
C LEU A 55 7.27 -1.89 -0.69
N LEU A 56 8.22 -1.49 0.14
CA LEU A 56 8.97 -0.25 0.04
C LEU A 56 10.40 -0.56 -0.42
N PRO A 57 11.09 0.38 -1.08
CA PRO A 57 12.49 0.18 -1.49
C PRO A 57 13.47 -0.01 -0.33
N GLY A 58 13.09 0.41 0.89
CA GLY A 58 13.93 0.37 2.07
C GLY A 58 15.13 1.32 2.03
N LEU A 59 16.04 1.16 2.98
CA LEU A 59 17.23 2.00 3.12
C LEU A 59 18.34 1.70 2.08
N THR A 60 18.25 0.55 1.41
CA THR A 60 19.26 0.13 0.42
C THR A 60 19.08 0.79 -0.94
N GLN A 61 17.96 1.51 -1.15
CA GLN A 61 17.63 2.18 -2.39
C GLN A 61 17.30 3.66 -2.14
N PRO A 62 17.46 4.54 -3.14
CA PRO A 62 17.06 5.93 -3.01
C PRO A 62 15.56 6.06 -2.72
N VAL A 63 15.19 7.05 -1.91
CA VAL A 63 13.77 7.42 -1.67
C VAL A 63 13.03 7.71 -2.97
N ALA A 64 13.73 8.18 -4.01
CA ALA A 64 13.19 8.40 -5.35
C ALA A 64 12.80 7.10 -6.09
N THR A 65 13.11 5.92 -5.55
CA THR A 65 12.55 4.66 -6.04
C THR A 65 11.11 4.52 -5.52
N PRO A 66 10.12 4.23 -6.38
CA PRO A 66 8.74 4.07 -5.93
C PRO A 66 8.50 2.73 -5.20
N PRO A 67 7.47 2.65 -4.34
CA PRO A 67 6.88 1.36 -3.97
C PRO A 67 6.26 0.68 -5.20
N ARG A 68 6.29 -0.66 -5.25
CA ARG A 68 5.95 -1.40 -6.48
C ARG A 68 4.93 -2.52 -6.30
N HIS A 69 4.85 -3.12 -5.12
CA HIS A 69 3.96 -4.26 -4.89
C HIS A 69 3.07 -3.98 -3.70
N TYR A 70 1.77 -4.18 -3.93
CA TYR A 70 0.70 -3.88 -2.99
C TYR A 70 -0.13 -5.13 -2.81
N TYR A 71 -0.50 -5.42 -1.57
CA TYR A 71 -1.25 -6.61 -1.23
C TYR A 71 -2.40 -6.28 -0.30
N VAL A 72 -3.52 -6.94 -0.54
CA VAL A 72 -4.72 -6.87 0.29
C VAL A 72 -5.06 -8.26 0.83
N ASN A 73 -6.10 -8.39 1.65
CA ASN A 73 -6.58 -9.71 2.05
C ASN A 73 -7.02 -10.52 0.82
N GLN A 74 -6.86 -11.84 0.88
CA GLN A 74 -7.51 -12.74 -0.05
C GLN A 74 -9.04 -12.70 0.09
N ASP A 75 -9.72 -13.20 -0.95
CA ASP A 75 -11.18 -13.44 -0.96
C ASP A 75 -12.03 -12.17 -0.77
N LEU A 76 -11.47 -11.01 -1.12
CA LEU A 76 -12.28 -9.79 -1.23
C LEU A 76 -13.33 -9.96 -2.33
N THR A 77 -14.55 -9.54 -2.03
CA THR A 77 -15.71 -9.69 -2.90
C THR A 77 -16.41 -8.37 -3.10
N LEU A 78 -16.87 -8.11 -4.31
CA LEU A 78 -17.76 -6.99 -4.58
C LEU A 78 -19.14 -7.27 -3.99
N THR A 79 -19.93 -6.22 -3.72
CA THR A 79 -21.33 -6.35 -3.29
C THR A 79 -22.19 -7.14 -4.27
N SER A 80 -21.81 -7.15 -5.56
CA SER A 80 -22.39 -8.02 -6.59
C SER A 80 -22.08 -9.52 -6.45
N GLY A 81 -21.25 -9.93 -5.49
CA GLY A 81 -20.76 -11.30 -5.31
C GLY A 81 -19.60 -11.68 -6.24
N ARG A 82 -19.23 -10.81 -7.20
CA ARG A 82 -18.11 -11.04 -8.13
C ARG A 82 -16.76 -10.73 -7.48
N ARG A 83 -15.70 -11.35 -8.00
CA ARG A 83 -14.32 -10.99 -7.65
C ARG A 83 -13.92 -9.67 -8.30
N PRO A 84 -13.19 -8.79 -7.59
CA PRO A 84 -12.65 -7.54 -8.15
C PRO A 84 -11.57 -7.82 -9.21
N LYS A 85 -11.58 -7.08 -10.32
CA LYS A 85 -10.74 -7.36 -11.51
C LYS A 85 -9.23 -7.19 -11.30
N HIS A 86 -8.83 -6.39 -10.32
CA HIS A 86 -7.43 -6.01 -10.09
C HIS A 86 -6.86 -6.57 -8.79
N ILE A 87 -7.50 -7.60 -8.23
CA ILE A 87 -7.01 -8.33 -7.07
C ILE A 87 -6.84 -9.80 -7.46
N PHE A 88 -5.70 -10.36 -7.15
CA PHE A 88 -5.33 -11.70 -7.59
C PHE A 88 -4.85 -12.54 -6.41
N ASP A 89 -5.66 -13.52 -6.02
CA ASP A 89 -5.43 -14.32 -4.80
C ASP A 89 -4.24 -15.28 -4.91
N ASN A 90 -3.97 -15.80 -6.12
CA ASN A 90 -3.03 -16.91 -6.36
C ASN A 90 -2.10 -16.62 -7.56
N ALA A 91 -1.77 -15.35 -7.81
CA ALA A 91 -1.01 -15.01 -8.99
C ALA A 91 0.11 -14.02 -8.70
N VAL A 92 1.31 -14.40 -9.12
CA VAL A 92 2.47 -13.54 -9.22
C VAL A 92 2.40 -12.75 -10.51
N PHE A 93 2.11 -11.45 -10.42
CA PHE A 93 2.21 -10.52 -11.54
C PHE A 93 3.43 -9.60 -11.36
N HIS A 94 4.06 -9.20 -12.48
CA HIS A 94 5.11 -8.16 -12.50
C HIS A 94 6.27 -8.38 -11.51
N GLY A 95 6.67 -9.64 -11.29
CA GLY A 95 7.76 -9.99 -10.36
C GLY A 95 7.40 -9.77 -8.88
N ALA A 96 6.11 -9.68 -8.54
CA ALA A 96 5.64 -9.64 -7.16
C ALA A 96 6.08 -10.88 -6.38
N ARG A 97 6.29 -10.73 -5.07
CA ARG A 97 6.49 -11.88 -4.19
C ARG A 97 5.18 -12.65 -4.04
N GLU A 98 5.24 -13.97 -4.10
CA GLU A 98 4.10 -14.84 -3.82
C GLU A 98 3.83 -14.85 -2.31
N LEU A 99 2.68 -14.33 -1.89
CA LEU A 99 2.28 -14.17 -0.48
C LEU A 99 0.91 -14.78 -0.17
N SER A 100 0.31 -15.54 -1.11
CA SER A 100 -0.98 -16.20 -0.93
C SER A 100 -1.04 -17.09 0.31
N ASN A 101 0.02 -17.83 0.61
CA ASN A 101 0.10 -18.66 1.82
C ASN A 101 0.03 -17.87 3.15
N LEU A 102 0.20 -16.55 3.10
CA LEU A 102 0.07 -15.64 4.24
C LEU A 102 -1.28 -14.90 4.25
N GLY A 103 -2.21 -15.27 3.38
CA GLY A 103 -3.53 -14.65 3.27
C GLY A 103 -3.54 -13.33 2.48
N TYR A 104 -2.52 -13.10 1.64
CA TYR A 104 -2.39 -11.88 0.84
C TYR A 104 -2.68 -12.13 -0.64
N ALA A 105 -3.51 -11.27 -1.22
CA ALA A 105 -3.76 -11.17 -2.65
C ALA A 105 -3.02 -9.97 -3.24
N TYR A 106 -2.46 -10.12 -4.43
CA TYR A 106 -1.79 -9.02 -5.13
C TYR A 106 -2.80 -8.01 -5.66
N ALA A 107 -2.65 -6.74 -5.31
CA ALA A 107 -3.44 -5.63 -5.84
C ALA A 107 -2.66 -4.92 -6.96
N CYS A 108 -3.16 -5.03 -8.20
CA CYS A 108 -2.50 -4.45 -9.36
C CYS A 108 -2.81 -2.95 -9.48
N VAL A 109 -1.92 -2.15 -8.90
CA VAL A 109 -1.97 -0.69 -8.94
C VAL A 109 -0.73 -0.18 -9.68
N LEU A 110 -0.97 0.59 -10.75
CA LEU A 110 0.10 1.23 -11.51
C LEU A 110 0.37 2.63 -10.93
N LEU A 111 1.50 2.79 -10.25
CA LEU A 111 1.98 4.10 -9.82
C LEU A 111 2.66 4.80 -11.01
N THR A 112 1.95 5.73 -11.65
CA THR A 112 2.40 6.41 -12.87
C THR A 112 3.39 7.56 -12.60
N ARG A 113 3.44 8.03 -11.35
CA ARG A 113 4.33 9.12 -10.92
C ARG A 113 4.79 8.88 -9.48
N TRP A 114 6.08 9.15 -9.24
CA TRP A 114 6.67 9.19 -7.92
C TRP A 114 7.74 10.28 -7.89
N ARG A 115 7.48 11.35 -7.15
CA ARG A 115 8.32 12.53 -6.97
C ARG A 115 8.34 12.89 -5.47
N PRO A 116 9.00 12.09 -4.64
CA PRO A 116 9.17 12.41 -3.23
C PRO A 116 10.03 13.65 -3.10
N SER A 117 9.81 14.39 -2.02
CA SER A 117 10.55 15.59 -1.66
C SER A 117 11.17 15.41 -0.28
N ALA A 118 12.23 16.16 0.01
CA ALA A 118 12.81 16.22 1.36
C ALA A 118 11.79 16.74 2.38
N ASP A 119 10.96 17.69 1.97
CA ASP A 119 9.71 18.00 2.65
C ASP A 119 8.65 16.99 2.20
N VAL A 120 8.36 16.02 3.06
CA VAL A 120 7.40 14.94 2.79
C VAL A 120 6.02 15.48 2.40
N VAL A 121 5.62 16.63 2.95
CA VAL A 121 4.30 17.23 2.70
C VAL A 121 4.19 17.74 1.26
N SER A 122 5.29 18.20 0.68
CA SER A 122 5.30 18.83 -0.65
C SER A 122 5.48 17.83 -1.81
N GLY A 123 5.71 16.55 -1.53
CA GLY A 123 6.03 15.52 -2.52
C GLY A 123 5.10 14.30 -2.45
N ASP A 124 5.32 13.35 -3.36
CA ASP A 124 4.63 12.06 -3.30
C ASP A 124 5.13 11.28 -2.07
N ASN A 125 4.19 10.69 -1.33
CA ASN A 125 4.41 10.06 -0.03
C ASN A 125 3.44 8.88 0.16
N LEU A 126 3.38 8.32 1.38
CA LEU A 126 2.56 7.14 1.65
C LEU A 126 1.06 7.46 1.50
N VAL A 127 0.62 8.66 1.92
CA VAL A 127 -0.78 9.09 1.78
C VAL A 127 -1.19 9.15 0.31
N SER A 128 -0.35 9.72 -0.56
CA SER A 128 -0.67 9.78 -2.00
C SER A 128 -0.77 8.40 -2.64
N VAL A 129 0.10 7.46 -2.25
CA VAL A 129 0.07 6.07 -2.74
C VAL A 129 -1.17 5.33 -2.22
N THR A 130 -1.49 5.49 -0.93
CA THR A 130 -2.68 4.90 -0.33
C THR A 130 -3.98 5.42 -0.97
N ASN A 131 -4.06 6.72 -1.26
CA ASN A 131 -5.19 7.29 -2.00
C ASN A 131 -5.32 6.69 -3.41
N LEU A 132 -4.20 6.57 -4.14
CA LEU A 132 -4.20 5.92 -5.47
C LEU A 132 -4.69 4.47 -5.39
N ILE A 133 -4.29 3.73 -4.36
CA ILE A 133 -4.75 2.34 -4.15
C ILE A 133 -6.25 2.33 -3.88
N TYR A 134 -6.77 3.23 -3.04
CA TYR A 134 -8.20 3.35 -2.78
C TYR A 134 -8.99 3.62 -4.07
N GLU A 135 -8.58 4.62 -4.85
CA GLU A 135 -9.19 4.94 -6.15
C GLU A 135 -9.16 3.74 -7.10
N ARG A 136 -8.07 2.97 -7.09
CA ARG A 136 -7.94 1.80 -7.95
C ARG A 136 -8.88 0.67 -7.54
N LEU A 137 -9.06 0.46 -6.23
CA LEU A 137 -10.02 -0.50 -5.69
C LEU A 137 -11.45 -0.10 -6.02
N GLU A 138 -11.77 1.19 -5.97
CA GLU A 138 -13.11 1.70 -6.29
C GLU A 138 -13.49 1.38 -7.75
N GLN A 139 -12.51 1.44 -8.65
CA GLN A 139 -12.66 1.11 -10.07
C GLN A 139 -12.62 -0.40 -10.40
N ALA A 140 -12.47 -1.28 -9.40
CA ALA A 140 -12.25 -2.72 -9.62
C ALA A 140 -13.50 -3.54 -10.01
N VAL A 141 -14.57 -2.89 -10.50
CA VAL A 141 -15.88 -3.46 -10.85
C VAL A 141 -15.97 -4.16 -12.21
#